data_AF-A0A7S2YHG5-F1
#
_entry.id   AF-A0A7S2YHG5-F1
#
_cell.length_a   1.000
_cell.length_b   1.000
_cell.length_c   1.000
_cell.angle_alpha   90.00
_cell.angle_beta   90.00
_cell.angle_gamma   90.00
#
_symmetry.space_group_name_H-M   'P 1'
#
loop_
_entity.id
_entity.type
_entity.pdbx_description
1 polymer ?
#
loop_
_entity_poly.entity_id
_entity_poly.type
_entity_poly.pdbx_seq_one_letter_code
_entity_poly.pdbx_strand_id
1 'polypeptide(L)'
;ITHLHIHLLLWPSSKSRPFATHSVDRHPSSVSLRQRSNQRSHKMSWFEATDCPCNSLALNGLQMSCCMPSPALDGAMELFEAAVQRGTGAIEEQASIIGATSASCWMELLYKLEPRKRFRDLLIVGSHNTGSYTIHPHRPFSAIARCQNFSVLDQLQAGVRLLDLRVGGQRGNRGHSNVSVWHGSMEGQPVMPLLQQIDQFVTDHPKEIITINLVPEYGVDFSSDQKYFVLKRIHEMFDGRLVKATDMNDLLASWTLEDMIQKGKQVLVFFHPRFCRNFKVSGTTSQQWIAEELEAEFDVLNADVWMRNPWFNTKVPNTLFQNLLRDIHTHGNKKRHQ
;
A
#
# COMPACT_ATOMS: atom_id res chain seq x y z
N ILE A 1 -20.13 1.79 -17.81
CA ILE A 1 -19.99 3.07 -17.08
C ILE A 1 -18.72 2.96 -16.24
N THR A 2 -17.64 3.56 -16.70
CA THR A 2 -16.29 3.46 -16.14
C THR A 2 -16.08 4.53 -15.04
N HIS A 3 -15.39 4.21 -13.96
CA HIS A 3 -14.96 5.14 -12.91
C HIS A 3 -13.43 5.19 -12.90
N LEU A 4 -12.90 6.36 -12.55
CA LEU A 4 -11.48 6.67 -12.50
C LEU A 4 -11.00 6.56 -11.05
N HIS A 5 -9.82 5.97 -10.83
CA HIS A 5 -9.20 5.80 -9.51
C HIS A 5 -7.78 6.35 -9.49
N ILE A 6 -7.47 7.15 -8.48
CA ILE A 6 -6.14 7.71 -8.25
C ILE A 6 -5.85 7.58 -6.76
N HIS A 7 -4.61 7.17 -6.44
CA HIS A 7 -4.12 7.12 -5.07
C HIS A 7 -3.17 8.28 -4.86
N LEU A 8 -3.18 8.86 -3.66
CA LEU A 8 -2.33 9.97 -3.33
C LEU A 8 -1.69 9.66 -1.99
N LEU A 9 -0.36 9.57 -1.95
CA LEU A 9 0.39 9.52 -0.69
C LEU A 9 0.60 10.95 -0.20
N LEU A 10 -0.11 11.33 0.86
CA LEU A 10 0.24 12.52 1.65
C LEU A 10 0.53 12.11 3.08
N TRP A 11 1.56 12.73 3.65
CA TRP A 11 2.03 12.40 4.99
C TRP A 11 1.30 13.25 6.04
N PRO A 12 0.74 12.65 7.10
CA PRO A 12 0.02 13.39 8.14
C PRO A 12 0.94 14.27 9.01
N SER A 13 0.33 15.28 9.60
CA SER A 13 0.94 16.17 10.60
C SER A 13 1.15 15.43 11.92
N SER A 14 2.37 15.39 12.47
CA SER A 14 2.58 14.95 13.86
C SER A 14 1.80 15.87 14.78
N LYS A 15 0.75 15.36 15.42
CA LYS A 15 0.17 15.98 16.60
C LYS A 15 0.41 15.04 17.77
N SER A 16 1.02 15.58 18.82
CA SER A 16 1.05 14.96 20.14
C SER A 16 -0.37 14.58 20.56
N ARG A 17 -0.58 13.33 20.98
CA ARG A 17 -1.86 12.86 21.51
C ARG A 17 -2.02 13.38 22.95
N PRO A 18 -3.19 13.90 23.35
CA PRO A 18 -3.51 14.05 24.75
C PRO A 18 -3.91 12.69 25.34
N PHE A 19 -3.33 12.34 26.48
CA PHE A 19 -3.79 11.23 27.32
C PHE A 19 -5.21 11.52 27.81
N ALA A 20 -6.15 10.63 27.52
CA ALA A 20 -7.47 10.62 28.15
C ALA A 20 -7.62 9.30 28.92
N THR A 21 -7.42 9.39 30.23
CA THR A 21 -7.83 8.37 31.19
C THR A 21 -9.34 8.48 31.41
N HIS A 22 -10.10 7.45 31.07
CA HIS A 22 -11.47 7.31 31.56
C HIS A 22 -11.64 5.97 32.28
N SER A 23 -11.78 6.09 33.59
CA SER A 23 -12.38 5.12 34.50
C SER A 23 -13.84 4.90 34.14
N VAL A 24 -14.28 3.63 34.11
CA VAL A 24 -15.70 3.30 34.11
C VAL A 24 -15.98 2.32 35.23
N ASP A 25 -16.76 2.81 36.19
CA ASP A 25 -17.33 2.07 37.30
C ASP A 25 -18.30 0.99 36.82
N ARG A 26 -18.28 -0.14 37.52
CA ARG A 26 -19.25 -1.23 37.41
C ARG A 26 -20.40 -0.98 38.38
N HIS A 27 -21.63 -1.25 37.95
CA HIS A 27 -22.55 -2.15 38.66
C HIS A 27 -23.82 -2.48 37.84
N PRO A 28 -24.58 -3.53 38.20
CA PRO A 28 -25.25 -4.40 37.25
C PRO A 28 -26.77 -4.23 37.27
N SER A 29 -27.43 -4.66 36.21
CA SER A 29 -28.85 -4.95 36.24
C SER A 29 -29.18 -6.21 35.44
N SER A 30 -29.80 -7.13 36.17
CA SER A 30 -30.52 -8.32 35.74
C SER A 30 -31.53 -8.04 34.62
N VAL A 31 -31.84 -9.04 33.78
CA VAL A 31 -33.21 -9.60 33.62
C VAL A 31 -33.28 -10.69 32.52
N SER A 32 -33.84 -11.82 32.96
CA SER A 32 -34.66 -12.87 32.31
C SER A 32 -34.25 -13.58 31.01
N LEU A 33 -34.20 -14.91 31.15
CA LEU A 33 -34.44 -15.93 30.13
C LEU A 33 -35.83 -15.79 29.46
N ARG A 34 -35.86 -15.88 28.13
CA ARG A 34 -36.95 -16.53 27.38
C ARG A 34 -36.39 -17.30 26.19
N GLN A 35 -36.59 -18.61 26.23
CA GLN A 35 -36.54 -19.50 25.06
C GLN A 35 -37.74 -19.22 24.14
N ARG A 36 -37.54 -19.22 22.81
CA ARG A 36 -38.34 -20.04 21.88
C ARG A 36 -37.85 -19.99 20.41
N SER A 37 -37.64 -21.20 19.91
CA SER A 37 -37.95 -21.77 18.59
C SER A 37 -37.42 -21.15 17.29
N ASN A 38 -36.60 -21.98 16.63
CA ASN A 38 -36.41 -22.16 15.19
C ASN A 38 -37.59 -21.74 14.29
N GLN A 39 -37.28 -20.95 13.26
CA GLN A 39 -37.77 -21.21 11.90
C GLN A 39 -36.77 -20.66 10.87
N ARG A 40 -36.20 -21.59 10.09
CA ARG A 40 -35.39 -21.33 8.91
C ARG A 40 -36.26 -20.70 7.82
N SER A 41 -35.84 -19.58 7.27
CA SER A 41 -36.15 -19.22 5.89
C SER A 41 -34.88 -18.72 5.22
N HIS A 42 -34.38 -19.49 4.25
CA HIS A 42 -33.27 -19.10 3.39
C HIS A 42 -33.77 -18.03 2.42
N LYS A 43 -33.52 -16.75 2.74
CA LYS A 43 -33.44 -15.69 1.74
C LYS A 43 -31.96 -15.40 1.51
N MET A 44 -31.42 -15.95 0.42
CA MET A 44 -30.18 -15.45 -0.18
C MET A 44 -30.44 -14.01 -0.61
N SER A 45 -30.00 -13.03 0.21
CA SER A 45 -29.87 -11.66 -0.27
C SER A 45 -28.65 -11.65 -1.19
N TRP A 46 -28.90 -11.40 -2.47
CA TRP A 46 -27.88 -11.03 -3.42
C TRP A 46 -27.09 -9.86 -2.84
N PHE A 47 -25.80 -10.06 -2.57
CA PHE A 47 -24.89 -8.96 -2.34
C PHE A 47 -24.90 -8.11 -3.61
N GLU A 48 -25.30 -6.85 -3.49
CA GLU A 48 -25.04 -5.83 -4.49
C GLU A 48 -23.52 -5.82 -4.72
N ALA A 49 -23.09 -6.37 -5.84
CA ALA A 49 -21.72 -6.29 -6.30
C ALA A 49 -21.42 -4.81 -6.52
N THR A 50 -20.62 -4.21 -5.64
CA THR A 50 -20.08 -2.88 -5.87
C THR A 50 -19.06 -2.96 -7.00
N ASP A 51 -19.49 -2.49 -8.16
CA ASP A 51 -18.76 -2.43 -9.42
C ASP A 51 -17.35 -1.82 -9.25
N CYS A 52 -16.34 -2.49 -9.83
CA CYS A 52 -14.97 -1.98 -9.96
C CYS A 52 -14.73 -1.53 -11.40
N PRO A 53 -14.48 -0.24 -11.64
CA PRO A 53 -14.07 0.18 -12.97
C PRO A 53 -12.74 0.94 -13.01
N CYS A 54 -12.17 0.93 -14.22
CA CYS A 54 -10.78 1.20 -14.53
C CYS A 54 -10.63 2.59 -15.17
N ASN A 55 -9.71 3.40 -14.65
CA ASN A 55 -8.72 4.21 -15.37
C ASN A 55 -7.96 5.06 -14.33
N SER A 56 -6.71 5.45 -14.62
CA SER A 56 -5.81 6.12 -13.67
C SER A 56 -5.07 7.27 -14.30
N LEU A 57 -4.88 8.34 -13.53
CA LEU A 57 -3.76 9.26 -13.70
C LEU A 57 -3.69 10.17 -12.49
N ALA A 58 -2.76 9.96 -11.61
CA ALA A 58 -1.67 10.90 -11.41
C ALA A 58 -1.31 10.98 -9.97
N LEU A 59 -0.01 11.01 -9.88
CA LEU A 59 0.67 11.25 -8.69
C LEU A 59 0.04 12.54 -8.08
N ASN A 60 0.05 12.67 -6.80
CA ASN A 60 1.27 12.30 -6.21
C ASN A 60 1.27 10.81 -5.69
N GLY A 61 0.27 9.93 -6.02
CA GLY A 61 0.39 8.48 -6.47
C GLY A 61 -0.12 8.12 -7.93
N LEU A 62 0.71 7.92 -8.98
CA LEU A 62 0.30 7.38 -10.31
C LEU A 62 0.09 5.91 -10.05
N GLN A 63 -1.12 5.56 -9.70
CA GLN A 63 -1.49 4.18 -9.61
C GLN A 63 -1.95 3.71 -10.97
N MET A 64 -1.10 3.02 -11.73
CA MET A 64 -1.47 2.51 -13.06
C MET A 64 -2.75 1.67 -12.99
N SER A 65 -3.71 1.97 -13.87
CA SER A 65 -5.03 1.35 -13.84
C SER A 65 -5.02 -0.07 -14.36
N CYS A 66 -6.11 -0.75 -14.03
CA CYS A 66 -6.49 -2.01 -14.61
C CYS A 66 -6.56 -1.90 -16.14
N CYS A 67 -5.69 -2.67 -16.82
CA CYS A 67 -5.63 -2.84 -18.27
C CYS A 67 -5.03 -1.67 -19.09
N MET A 68 -3.71 -1.44 -18.98
CA MET A 68 -2.97 -0.68 -19.99
C MET A 68 -2.48 -1.61 -21.11
N PRO A 69 -2.71 -1.29 -22.40
CA PRO A 69 -1.94 -1.87 -23.49
C PRO A 69 -0.50 -1.32 -23.44
N SER A 70 0.47 -2.16 -23.84
CA SER A 70 1.92 -1.89 -23.85
C SER A 70 2.39 -0.48 -24.27
N PRO A 71 1.77 0.21 -25.26
CA PRO A 71 2.28 1.51 -25.76
C PRO A 71 2.15 2.69 -24.79
N ALA A 72 1.37 2.56 -23.71
CA ALA A 72 1.10 3.68 -22.81
C ALA A 72 2.19 3.90 -21.74
N LEU A 73 3.11 2.94 -21.57
CA LEU A 73 4.28 3.07 -20.70
C LEU A 73 5.36 3.93 -21.36
N ASP A 74 5.57 3.75 -22.67
CA ASP A 74 6.54 4.50 -23.46
C ASP A 74 6.21 6.01 -23.45
N GLY A 75 4.93 6.36 -23.63
CA GLY A 75 4.49 7.77 -23.60
C GLY A 75 4.57 8.44 -22.21
N ALA A 76 4.47 7.68 -21.12
CA ALA A 76 4.63 8.23 -19.77
C ALA A 76 6.11 8.53 -19.46
N MET A 77 7.02 7.71 -20.00
CA MET A 77 8.46 7.92 -19.91
C MET A 77 8.91 9.11 -20.77
N GLU A 78 8.40 9.25 -21.99
CA GLU A 78 8.67 10.42 -22.84
C GLU A 78 8.23 11.73 -22.16
N LEU A 79 7.10 11.74 -21.45
CA LEU A 79 6.63 12.92 -20.72
C LEU A 79 7.51 13.25 -19.50
N PHE A 80 8.05 12.24 -18.83
CA PHE A 80 9.00 12.43 -17.73
C PHE A 80 10.33 13.00 -18.24
N GLU A 81 10.87 12.42 -19.32
CA GLU A 81 12.08 12.91 -20.00
C GLU A 81 11.91 14.36 -20.49
N ALA A 82 10.78 14.68 -21.11
CA ALA A 82 10.47 16.02 -21.61
C ALA A 82 10.24 17.06 -20.49
N ALA A 83 9.83 16.63 -19.29
CA ALA A 83 9.69 17.51 -18.14
C ALA A 83 11.05 17.81 -17.49
N VAL A 84 11.97 16.84 -17.49
CA VAL A 84 13.34 16.99 -16.98
C VAL A 84 14.17 17.88 -17.90
N GLN A 85 14.06 17.72 -19.22
CA GLN A 85 14.77 18.55 -20.21
C GLN A 85 14.36 20.03 -20.16
N ARG A 86 13.11 20.33 -19.77
CA ARG A 86 12.62 21.72 -19.66
C ARG A 86 13.10 22.45 -18.40
N GLY A 87 13.74 21.76 -17.46
CA GLY A 87 14.07 22.30 -16.14
C GLY A 87 15.53 22.67 -15.87
N THR A 88 16.50 22.31 -16.72
CA THR A 88 17.93 22.45 -16.35
C THR A 88 18.81 22.98 -17.48
N GLY A 89 19.39 24.17 -17.26
CA GLY A 89 20.32 24.85 -18.17
C GLY A 89 21.78 24.42 -18.02
N ALA A 90 22.06 23.13 -17.79
CA ALA A 90 23.42 22.59 -17.62
C ALA A 90 23.58 21.31 -18.46
N ILE A 91 23.72 21.47 -19.78
CA ILE A 91 23.54 20.37 -20.74
C ILE A 91 24.89 19.98 -21.36
N GLU A 92 25.45 18.88 -20.86
CA GLU A 92 26.16 17.84 -21.63
C GLU A 92 26.47 16.64 -20.71
N GLU A 93 26.95 16.89 -19.49
CA GLU A 93 27.26 15.84 -18.49
C GLU A 93 25.98 15.18 -17.92
N GLN A 94 24.91 15.95 -17.73
CA GLN A 94 23.61 15.42 -17.27
C GLN A 94 22.90 14.56 -18.33
N ALA A 95 23.08 14.86 -19.61
CA ALA A 95 22.45 14.10 -20.70
C ALA A 95 23.05 12.69 -20.85
N SER A 96 24.35 12.52 -20.60
CA SER A 96 25.04 11.23 -20.54
C SER A 96 24.52 10.34 -19.40
N ILE A 97 24.26 10.95 -18.24
CA ILE A 97 23.70 10.25 -17.07
C ILE A 97 22.25 9.83 -17.31
N ILE A 98 21.43 10.68 -17.94
CA ILE A 98 20.01 10.43 -18.22
C ILE A 98 19.83 9.40 -19.36
N GLY A 99 20.70 9.40 -20.37
CA GLY A 99 20.65 8.44 -21.48
C GLY A 99 20.94 6.99 -21.11
N ALA A 100 21.39 6.72 -19.89
CA ALA A 100 21.75 5.39 -19.39
C ALA A 100 20.88 4.89 -18.22
N THR A 101 19.86 5.64 -17.81
CA THR A 101 19.09 5.29 -16.60
C THR A 101 17.95 4.34 -16.89
N SER A 102 18.11 3.10 -16.42
CA SER A 102 17.02 2.13 -16.37
C SER A 102 15.95 2.57 -15.36
N ALA A 103 14.67 2.41 -15.73
CA ALA A 103 13.54 2.62 -14.82
C ALA A 103 13.65 1.80 -13.52
N SER A 104 14.47 0.73 -13.52
CA SER A 104 14.73 -0.10 -12.35
C SER A 104 15.58 0.58 -11.27
N CYS A 105 16.27 1.70 -11.55
CA CYS A 105 17.17 2.36 -10.59
C CYS A 105 17.01 3.89 -10.56
N TRP A 106 15.79 4.40 -10.72
CA TRP A 106 15.54 5.83 -10.81
C TRP A 106 15.77 6.58 -9.48
N MET A 107 15.58 5.93 -8.32
CA MET A 107 15.86 6.57 -7.03
C MET A 107 17.37 6.71 -6.79
N GLU A 108 18.19 5.76 -7.25
CA GLU A 108 19.65 5.89 -7.25
C GLU A 108 20.10 7.12 -8.06
N LEU A 109 19.52 7.33 -9.24
CA LEU A 109 19.81 8.51 -10.03
C LEU A 109 19.41 9.78 -9.27
N LEU A 110 18.21 9.79 -8.70
CA LEU A 110 17.72 10.95 -7.95
C LEU A 110 18.59 11.24 -6.73
N TYR A 111 19.12 10.22 -6.06
CA TYR A 111 20.11 10.37 -5.00
C TYR A 111 21.41 10.98 -5.51
N LYS A 112 21.92 10.58 -6.68
CA LYS A 112 23.14 11.17 -7.28
C LYS A 112 22.96 12.65 -7.62
N LEU A 113 21.77 13.03 -8.08
CA LEU A 113 21.46 14.40 -8.51
C LEU A 113 21.04 15.32 -7.34
N GLU A 114 20.21 14.81 -6.44
CA GLU A 114 19.62 15.54 -5.32
C GLU A 114 19.67 14.70 -4.02
N PRO A 115 20.86 14.42 -3.45
CA PRO A 115 20.99 13.53 -2.29
C PRO A 115 20.21 14.04 -1.06
N ARG A 116 20.10 15.37 -0.92
CA ARG A 116 19.40 16.05 0.18
C ARG A 116 17.89 16.18 -0.04
N LYS A 117 17.32 15.63 -1.11
CA LYS A 117 15.87 15.64 -1.32
C LYS A 117 15.21 14.83 -0.21
N ARG A 118 14.25 15.43 0.50
CA ARG A 118 13.53 14.73 1.58
C ARG A 118 12.68 13.62 1.00
N PHE A 119 12.68 12.46 1.67
CA PHE A 119 11.91 11.31 1.23
C PHE A 119 10.41 11.63 1.10
N ARG A 120 9.88 12.40 2.07
CA ARG A 120 8.47 12.81 2.05
C ARG A 120 8.09 13.75 0.90
N ASP A 121 9.08 14.37 0.25
CA ASP A 121 8.88 15.31 -0.86
C ASP A 121 9.01 14.59 -2.24
N LEU A 122 9.16 13.26 -2.25
CA LEU A 122 9.29 12.46 -3.46
C LEU A 122 7.94 12.21 -4.16
N LEU A 123 8.04 12.07 -5.47
CA LEU A 123 6.97 11.54 -6.32
C LEU A 123 7.28 10.06 -6.60
N ILE A 124 6.49 9.16 -6.02
CA ILE A 124 6.63 7.70 -6.09
C ILE A 124 5.49 7.04 -6.91
N VAL A 125 5.84 6.40 -8.03
CA VAL A 125 4.90 5.61 -8.87
C VAL A 125 4.36 4.39 -8.12
N GLY A 126 3.06 4.11 -8.26
CA GLY A 126 2.38 3.02 -7.58
C GLY A 126 1.59 2.08 -8.50
N SER A 127 1.17 0.94 -7.97
CA SER A 127 0.32 -0.03 -8.69
C SER A 127 -0.88 -0.43 -7.85
N HIS A 128 -2.06 -0.47 -8.49
CA HIS A 128 -3.30 -0.90 -7.85
C HIS A 128 -3.37 -2.40 -7.81
N ASN A 129 -3.78 -3.00 -6.69
CA ASN A 129 -3.95 -4.45 -6.60
C ASN A 129 -2.76 -5.18 -7.25
N THR A 130 -1.56 -4.84 -6.81
CA THR A 130 -0.27 -5.19 -7.42
C THR A 130 -0.22 -6.63 -7.92
N GLY A 131 -0.68 -7.56 -7.09
CA GLY A 131 -0.65 -9.00 -7.37
C GLY A 131 -1.78 -9.53 -8.24
N SER A 132 -2.71 -8.70 -8.71
CA SER A 132 -3.90 -9.13 -9.46
C SER A 132 -3.58 -9.77 -10.81
N TYR A 133 -2.37 -9.57 -11.36
CA TYR A 133 -1.89 -10.30 -12.54
C TYR A 133 -1.92 -11.82 -12.36
N THR A 134 -1.88 -12.28 -11.11
CA THR A 134 -1.94 -13.70 -10.74
C THR A 134 -3.34 -14.30 -10.79
N ILE A 135 -4.39 -13.48 -10.89
CA ILE A 135 -5.76 -13.96 -11.07
C ILE A 135 -5.85 -14.58 -12.47
N HIS A 136 -6.28 -15.84 -12.52
CA HIS A 136 -6.31 -16.60 -13.77
C HIS A 136 -7.19 -15.90 -14.83
N PRO A 137 -6.69 -15.66 -16.06
CA PRO A 137 -7.36 -14.84 -17.06
C PRO A 137 -8.68 -15.45 -17.53
N HIS A 138 -8.84 -16.77 -17.45
CA HIS A 138 -10.07 -17.46 -17.87
C HIS A 138 -11.09 -17.69 -16.75
N ARG A 139 -10.84 -17.19 -15.52
CA ARG A 139 -11.88 -17.26 -14.48
C ARG A 139 -13.00 -16.26 -14.82
N PRO A 140 -14.29 -16.62 -14.59
CA PRO A 140 -15.38 -15.66 -14.71
C PRO A 140 -15.07 -14.39 -13.93
N PHE A 141 -15.36 -13.22 -14.51
CA PHE A 141 -15.09 -11.91 -13.92
C PHE A 141 -13.60 -11.53 -13.77
N SER A 142 -12.66 -12.30 -14.32
CA SER A 142 -11.23 -11.94 -14.34
C SER A 142 -10.97 -10.58 -15.00
N ALA A 143 -11.68 -10.25 -16.08
CA ALA A 143 -11.50 -9.01 -16.83
C ALA A 143 -11.82 -7.74 -16.02
N ILE A 144 -12.67 -7.86 -14.99
CA ILE A 144 -12.99 -6.75 -14.08
C ILE A 144 -12.22 -6.82 -12.76
N ALA A 145 -11.52 -7.94 -12.50
CA ALA A 145 -10.76 -8.15 -11.28
C ALA A 145 -9.24 -8.01 -11.49
N ARG A 146 -8.73 -8.21 -12.70
CA ARG A 146 -7.30 -8.05 -12.99
C ARG A 146 -6.97 -6.59 -13.22
N CYS A 147 -6.05 -6.06 -12.42
CA CYS A 147 -5.56 -4.69 -12.57
C CYS A 147 -4.15 -4.59 -13.12
N GLN A 148 -3.38 -5.66 -13.04
CA GLN A 148 -2.01 -5.69 -13.56
C GLN A 148 -1.85 -6.85 -14.54
N ASN A 149 -0.96 -6.67 -15.51
CA ASN A 149 -0.54 -7.72 -16.45
C ASN A 149 0.91 -8.16 -16.22
N PHE A 150 1.68 -7.36 -15.51
CA PHE A 150 3.09 -7.59 -15.22
C PHE A 150 3.28 -8.24 -13.85
N SER A 151 4.34 -9.03 -13.71
CA SER A 151 4.73 -9.57 -12.41
C SER A 151 5.11 -8.45 -11.43
N VAL A 152 5.31 -8.77 -10.14
CA VAL A 152 5.76 -7.73 -9.19
C VAL A 152 7.15 -7.25 -9.57
N LEU A 153 8.04 -8.18 -9.94
CA LEU A 153 9.40 -7.83 -10.35
C LEU A 153 9.39 -6.93 -11.60
N ASP A 154 8.58 -7.27 -12.62
CA ASP A 154 8.48 -6.46 -13.83
C ASP A 154 7.91 -5.05 -13.54
N GLN A 155 6.92 -4.95 -12.63
CA GLN A 155 6.39 -3.65 -12.19
C GLN A 155 7.49 -2.81 -11.53
N LEU A 156 8.31 -3.41 -10.67
CA LEU A 156 9.44 -2.75 -10.02
C LEU A 156 10.53 -2.36 -11.03
N GLN A 157 10.85 -3.22 -12.00
CA GLN A 157 11.78 -2.91 -13.09
C GLN A 157 11.28 -1.75 -13.96
N ALA A 158 9.95 -1.61 -14.13
CA ALA A 158 9.31 -0.50 -14.82
C ALA A 158 9.19 0.79 -13.96
N GLY A 159 9.74 0.82 -12.74
CA GLY A 159 9.82 2.02 -11.91
C GLY A 159 8.76 2.17 -10.82
N VAL A 160 7.85 1.19 -10.66
CA VAL A 160 6.88 1.19 -9.55
C VAL A 160 7.61 1.05 -8.21
N ARG A 161 7.22 1.84 -7.21
CA ARG A 161 7.80 1.83 -5.86
C ARG A 161 6.76 1.86 -4.74
N LEU A 162 5.47 1.97 -5.07
CA LEU A 162 4.34 1.79 -4.15
C LEU A 162 3.46 0.60 -4.58
N LEU A 163 3.33 -0.40 -3.73
CA LEU A 163 2.61 -1.65 -4.03
C LEU A 163 1.36 -1.77 -3.15
N ASP A 164 0.15 -1.69 -3.73
CA ASP A 164 -1.08 -2.06 -3.03
C ASP A 164 -1.24 -3.59 -3.06
N LEU A 165 -0.93 -4.27 -1.95
CA LEU A 165 -0.95 -5.72 -1.84
C LEU A 165 -2.14 -6.17 -0.99
N ARG A 166 -3.12 -6.76 -1.66
CA ARG A 166 -4.36 -7.21 -1.03
C ARG A 166 -4.36 -8.69 -0.78
N VAL A 167 -4.56 -9.09 0.47
CA VAL A 167 -4.31 -10.47 0.94
C VAL A 167 -5.46 -11.03 1.77
N GLY A 168 -5.54 -12.35 1.83
CA GLY A 168 -6.52 -13.07 2.62
C GLY A 168 -6.22 -14.57 2.61
N GLY A 169 -6.94 -15.33 3.43
CA GLY A 169 -6.81 -16.79 3.48
C GLY A 169 -7.14 -17.44 2.14
N GLN A 170 -6.42 -18.51 1.80
CA GLN A 170 -6.64 -19.26 0.57
C GLN A 170 -8.03 -19.92 0.56
N ARG A 171 -8.71 -19.96 -0.60
CA ARG A 171 -10.05 -20.54 -0.68
C ARG A 171 -10.01 -22.04 -0.39
N GLY A 172 -10.88 -22.48 0.52
CA GLY A 172 -11.03 -23.89 0.86
C GLY A 172 -9.88 -24.49 1.69
N ASN A 173 -8.89 -23.69 2.10
CA ASN A 173 -7.75 -24.17 2.87
C ASN A 173 -7.52 -23.30 4.12
N ARG A 174 -7.49 -23.95 5.29
CA ARG A 174 -7.37 -23.29 6.60
C ARG A 174 -5.96 -23.36 7.21
N GLY A 175 -4.97 -23.87 6.49
CA GLY A 175 -3.59 -23.86 6.97
C GLY A 175 -3.10 -22.44 7.25
N HIS A 176 -2.33 -22.29 8.33
CA HIS A 176 -1.85 -20.98 8.79
C HIS A 176 -0.95 -20.27 7.76
N SER A 177 -0.27 -21.01 6.88
CA SER A 177 0.59 -20.45 5.84
C SER A 177 -0.13 -20.11 4.53
N ASN A 178 -1.43 -20.41 4.45
CA ASN A 178 -2.16 -20.35 3.18
C ASN A 178 -2.81 -18.99 3.02
N VAL A 179 -2.00 -18.06 2.54
CA VAL A 179 -2.37 -16.66 2.27
C VAL A 179 -2.17 -16.39 0.79
N SER A 180 -3.23 -15.92 0.14
CA SER A 180 -3.25 -15.60 -1.30
C SER A 180 -3.43 -14.10 -1.50
N VAL A 181 -3.12 -13.65 -2.72
CA VAL A 181 -3.58 -12.35 -3.21
C VAL A 181 -5.08 -12.41 -3.50
N TRP A 182 -5.79 -11.32 -3.25
CA TRP A 182 -7.23 -11.22 -3.54
C TRP A 182 -7.59 -9.89 -4.19
N HIS A 183 -8.64 -9.89 -5.00
CA HIS A 183 -9.36 -8.68 -5.41
C HIS A 183 -10.86 -8.98 -5.48
N GLY A 184 -11.62 -8.35 -4.59
CA GLY A 184 -13.01 -8.72 -4.32
C GLY A 184 -13.13 -10.21 -3.98
N SER A 185 -13.97 -10.93 -4.71
CA SER A 185 -14.20 -12.36 -4.55
C SER A 185 -13.21 -13.24 -5.34
N MET A 186 -12.22 -12.63 -6.01
CA MET A 186 -11.30 -13.32 -6.91
C MET A 186 -9.96 -13.56 -6.22
N GLU A 187 -9.65 -14.84 -6.06
CA GLU A 187 -8.37 -15.30 -5.54
C GLU A 187 -7.31 -15.34 -6.65
N GLY A 188 -6.12 -14.84 -6.34
CA GLY A 188 -4.90 -14.95 -7.12
C GLY A 188 -4.00 -16.12 -6.67
N GLN A 189 -2.69 -15.93 -6.81
CA GLN A 189 -1.68 -16.90 -6.34
C GLN A 189 -1.30 -16.65 -4.86
N PRO A 190 -0.58 -17.60 -4.22
CA PRO A 190 -0.01 -17.39 -2.89
C PRO A 190 0.82 -16.11 -2.80
N VAL A 191 0.83 -15.46 -1.63
CA VAL A 191 1.51 -14.18 -1.43
C VAL A 191 3.04 -14.30 -1.41
N MET A 192 3.58 -15.44 -0.99
CA MET A 192 5.02 -15.60 -0.75
C MET A 192 5.90 -15.37 -1.99
N PRO A 193 5.58 -15.92 -3.19
CA PRO A 193 6.32 -15.61 -4.40
C PRO A 193 6.36 -14.12 -4.78
N LEU A 194 5.35 -13.34 -4.38
CA LEU A 194 5.35 -11.89 -4.63
C LEU A 194 6.30 -11.18 -3.67
N LEU A 195 6.33 -11.57 -2.39
CA LEU A 195 7.28 -11.04 -1.42
C LEU A 195 8.73 -11.36 -1.82
N GLN A 196 8.98 -12.57 -2.33
CA GLN A 196 10.29 -12.97 -2.85
C GLN A 196 10.73 -12.13 -4.05
N GLN A 197 9.81 -11.74 -4.94
CA GLN A 197 10.13 -10.83 -6.05
C GLN A 197 10.51 -9.43 -5.55
N ILE A 198 9.87 -8.94 -4.48
CA ILE A 198 10.23 -7.65 -3.87
C ILE A 198 11.61 -7.75 -3.22
N ASP A 199 11.88 -8.83 -2.48
CA ASP A 199 13.17 -9.10 -1.85
C ASP A 199 14.31 -9.19 -2.85
N GLN A 200 14.09 -9.94 -3.94
CA GLN A 200 15.03 -9.99 -5.06
C GLN A 200 15.34 -8.58 -5.58
N PHE A 201 14.31 -7.78 -5.83
CA PHE A 201 14.47 -6.44 -6.37
C PHE A 201 15.27 -5.52 -5.43
N VAL A 202 14.94 -5.47 -4.12
CA VAL A 202 15.67 -4.59 -3.19
C VAL A 202 17.10 -5.07 -2.93
N THR A 203 17.37 -6.37 -3.12
CA THR A 203 18.71 -6.94 -3.06
C THR A 203 19.54 -6.53 -4.29
N ASP A 204 18.96 -6.61 -5.48
CA ASP A 204 19.62 -6.22 -6.74
C ASP A 204 19.78 -4.70 -6.87
N HIS A 205 18.90 -3.93 -6.21
CA HIS A 205 18.85 -2.48 -6.27
C HIS A 205 18.92 -1.83 -4.87
N PRO A 206 20.10 -1.82 -4.22
CA PRO A 206 20.27 -1.45 -2.81
C PRO A 206 19.94 0.01 -2.47
N LYS A 207 19.76 0.88 -3.47
CA LYS A 207 19.42 2.30 -3.31
C LYS A 207 17.96 2.62 -3.64
N GLU A 208 17.19 1.61 -4.03
CA GLU A 208 15.77 1.77 -4.28
C GLU A 208 14.97 1.52 -2.99
N ILE A 209 13.91 2.29 -2.83
CA ILE A 209 13.04 2.26 -1.65
C ILE A 209 11.64 1.86 -2.08
N ILE A 210 11.11 0.80 -1.48
CA ILE A 210 9.79 0.23 -1.76
C ILE A 210 8.84 0.52 -0.61
N THR A 211 7.63 0.95 -0.96
CA THR A 211 6.50 1.02 -0.04
C THR A 211 5.50 -0.09 -0.36
N ILE A 212 5.19 -0.92 0.63
CA ILE A 212 4.15 -1.94 0.55
C ILE A 212 2.96 -1.46 1.37
N ASN A 213 1.79 -1.34 0.76
CA ASN A 213 0.52 -1.16 1.44
C ASN A 213 -0.19 -2.51 1.54
N LEU A 214 -0.12 -3.14 2.71
CA LEU A 214 -0.69 -4.44 2.99
C LEU A 214 -2.14 -4.30 3.48
N VAL A 215 -3.06 -4.88 2.73
CA VAL A 215 -4.50 -4.69 2.92
C VAL A 215 -5.21 -6.05 3.02
N PRO A 216 -5.92 -6.38 4.11
CA PRO A 216 -6.80 -7.54 4.13
C PRO A 216 -7.90 -7.33 3.08
N GLU A 217 -8.21 -8.28 2.22
CA GLU A 217 -9.29 -8.06 1.25
C GLU A 217 -10.67 -8.10 1.93
N TYR A 218 -11.58 -7.24 1.46
CA TYR A 218 -12.91 -7.15 2.04
C TYR A 218 -13.72 -8.43 1.76
N GLY A 219 -14.38 -8.96 2.79
CA GLY A 219 -15.22 -10.16 2.65
C GLY A 219 -14.46 -11.48 2.48
N VAL A 220 -13.13 -11.45 2.60
CA VAL A 220 -12.28 -12.65 2.57
C VAL A 220 -11.87 -13.04 3.99
N ASP A 221 -12.03 -14.31 4.33
CA ASP A 221 -11.59 -14.84 5.63
C ASP A 221 -10.07 -14.70 5.76
N PHE A 222 -9.61 -14.20 6.89
CA PHE A 222 -8.18 -14.04 7.17
C PHE A 222 -7.93 -14.24 8.66
N SER A 223 -7.50 -15.45 9.03
CA SER A 223 -7.37 -15.85 10.42
C SER A 223 -6.18 -15.15 11.11
N SER A 224 -6.16 -15.18 12.44
CA SER A 224 -5.01 -14.69 13.22
C SER A 224 -3.70 -15.34 12.80
N ASP A 225 -3.68 -16.67 12.64
CA ASP A 225 -2.45 -17.40 12.31
C ASP A 225 -1.95 -17.04 10.92
N GLN A 226 -2.86 -16.77 9.97
CA GLN A 226 -2.54 -16.31 8.63
C GLN A 226 -2.00 -14.88 8.62
N LYS A 227 -2.57 -13.98 9.43
CA LYS A 227 -2.07 -12.61 9.62
C LYS A 227 -0.69 -12.62 10.25
N TYR A 228 -0.52 -13.38 11.32
CA TYR A 228 0.77 -13.58 11.99
C TYR A 228 1.80 -14.13 11.02
N PHE A 229 1.43 -15.17 10.24
CA PHE A 229 2.31 -15.75 9.24
C PHE A 229 2.80 -14.71 8.23
N VAL A 230 1.92 -13.91 7.61
CA VAL A 230 2.36 -12.95 6.60
C VAL A 230 3.23 -11.84 7.20
N LEU A 231 2.88 -11.31 8.39
CA LEU A 231 3.64 -10.26 9.05
C LEU A 231 5.03 -10.76 9.49
N LYS A 232 5.08 -11.96 10.09
CA LYS A 232 6.33 -12.61 10.46
C LYS A 232 7.22 -12.83 9.23
N ARG A 233 6.65 -13.28 8.11
CA ARG A 233 7.42 -13.49 6.87
C ARG A 233 7.95 -12.20 6.28
N ILE A 234 7.18 -11.12 6.31
CA ILE A 234 7.64 -9.78 5.90
C ILE A 234 8.80 -9.32 6.81
N HIS A 235 8.64 -9.44 8.12
CA HIS A 235 9.66 -9.06 9.09
C HIS A 235 10.96 -9.84 8.89
N GLU A 236 10.90 -11.17 8.83
CA GLU A 236 12.06 -12.04 8.60
C GLU A 236 12.76 -11.76 7.25
N MET A 237 11.98 -11.51 6.19
CA MET A 237 12.52 -11.34 4.83
C MET A 237 13.21 -9.98 4.65
N PHE A 238 12.64 -8.91 5.20
CA PHE A 238 13.16 -7.55 5.04
C PHE A 238 13.89 -7.04 6.28
N ASP A 239 14.27 -7.92 7.20
CA ASP A 239 14.95 -7.56 8.44
C ASP A 239 16.16 -6.64 8.19
N GLY A 240 16.38 -5.69 9.09
CA GLY A 240 17.36 -4.62 8.96
C GLY A 240 16.98 -3.52 7.95
N ARG A 241 16.34 -3.89 6.83
CA ARG A 241 15.92 -2.99 5.73
C ARG A 241 14.58 -2.28 5.97
N LEU A 242 13.79 -2.75 6.94
CA LEU A 242 12.51 -2.14 7.30
C LEU A 242 12.67 -0.79 8.01
N VAL A 243 11.90 0.20 7.58
CA VAL A 243 11.67 1.44 8.32
C VAL A 243 10.73 1.16 9.48
N LYS A 244 11.16 1.49 10.71
CA LYS A 244 10.41 1.21 11.92
C LYS A 244 9.47 2.36 12.28
N ALA A 245 8.46 2.11 13.11
CA ALA A 245 7.59 3.16 13.62
C ALA A 245 8.35 4.25 14.41
N THR A 246 9.44 3.89 15.09
CA THR A 246 10.33 4.83 15.78
C THR A 246 11.04 5.78 14.83
N ASP A 247 11.29 5.36 13.59
CA ASP A 247 11.98 6.14 12.57
C ASP A 247 11.04 7.16 11.89
N MET A 248 9.73 6.93 11.95
CA MET A 248 8.75 7.68 11.13
C MET A 248 8.75 9.17 11.39
N ASN A 249 8.88 9.62 12.64
CA ASN A 249 8.90 11.05 12.94
C ASN A 249 10.09 11.75 12.27
N ASP A 250 11.28 11.14 12.35
CA ASP A 250 12.49 11.68 11.74
C ASP A 250 12.44 11.56 10.22
N LEU A 251 11.92 10.43 9.70
CA LEU A 251 11.73 10.23 8.26
C LEU A 251 10.86 11.32 7.65
N LEU A 252 9.76 11.68 8.32
CA LEU A 252 8.85 12.71 7.85
C LEU A 252 9.35 14.13 8.11
N ALA A 253 10.16 14.34 9.14
CA ALA A 253 10.66 15.67 9.49
C ALA A 253 11.87 16.05 8.63
N SER A 254 12.85 15.16 8.52
CA SER A 254 14.20 15.50 8.10
C SER A 254 14.87 14.51 7.14
N TRP A 255 14.54 13.21 7.16
CA TRP A 255 15.33 12.26 6.37
C TRP A 255 15.29 12.57 4.88
N THR A 256 16.48 12.57 4.32
CA THR A 256 16.77 12.70 2.90
C THR A 256 16.94 11.33 2.25
N LEU A 257 17.04 11.31 0.91
CA LEU A 257 17.42 10.10 0.18
C LEU A 257 18.77 9.55 0.65
N GLU A 258 19.73 10.44 0.93
CA GLU A 258 21.02 10.06 1.50
C GLU A 258 20.87 9.37 2.86
N ASP A 259 20.06 9.92 3.76
CA ASP A 259 19.83 9.35 5.09
C ASP A 259 19.23 7.93 4.99
N MET A 260 18.27 7.72 4.09
CA MET A 260 17.65 6.41 3.86
C MET A 260 18.70 5.36 3.45
N ILE A 261 19.56 5.71 2.49
CA ILE A 261 20.60 4.82 1.97
C ILE A 261 21.67 4.55 3.04
N GLN A 262 22.16 5.58 3.73
CA GLN A 262 23.19 5.43 4.76
C GLN A 262 22.71 4.58 5.94
N LYS A 263 21.41 4.65 6.27
CA LYS A 263 20.79 3.83 7.32
C LYS A 263 20.43 2.41 6.85
N GLY A 264 20.65 2.09 5.58
CA GLY A 264 20.32 0.79 4.99
C GLY A 264 18.81 0.51 4.96
N LYS A 265 17.97 1.55 4.94
CA LYS A 265 16.51 1.43 4.93
C LYS A 265 15.98 1.42 3.50
N GLN A 266 15.24 0.38 3.16
CA GLN A 266 14.73 0.18 1.79
C GLN A 266 13.24 -0.15 1.74
N VAL A 267 12.63 -0.63 2.83
CA VAL A 267 11.24 -1.12 2.78
C VAL A 267 10.38 -0.43 3.84
N LEU A 268 9.29 0.19 3.40
CA LEU A 268 8.22 0.67 4.26
C LEU A 268 7.03 -0.27 4.11
N VAL A 269 6.50 -0.80 5.20
CA VAL A 269 5.31 -1.66 5.15
C VAL A 269 4.19 -1.04 5.95
N PHE A 270 3.19 -0.50 5.26
CA PHE A 270 1.97 -0.02 5.89
C PHE A 270 0.95 -1.16 5.98
N PHE A 271 0.38 -1.39 7.14
CA PHE A 271 -0.78 -2.27 7.28
C PHE A 271 -2.06 -1.45 7.40
N HIS A 272 -3.10 -1.89 6.70
CA HIS A 272 -4.43 -1.33 6.89
C HIS A 272 -4.97 -1.76 8.28
N PRO A 273 -5.62 -0.87 9.05
CA PRO A 273 -6.23 -1.19 10.36
C PRO A 273 -7.17 -2.39 10.42
N ARG A 274 -7.64 -2.89 9.26
CA ARG A 274 -8.41 -4.13 9.18
C ARG A 274 -7.60 -5.35 9.60
N PHE A 275 -6.27 -5.29 9.59
CA PHE A 275 -5.40 -6.33 10.14
C PHE A 275 -5.72 -6.59 11.61
N CYS A 276 -5.88 -5.52 12.42
CA CYS A 276 -6.18 -5.62 13.84
C CYS A 276 -7.57 -6.21 14.16
N ARG A 277 -8.51 -6.27 13.19
CA ARG A 277 -9.86 -6.82 13.43
C ARG A 277 -9.79 -8.30 13.71
N ASN A 278 -10.30 -8.75 14.86
CA ASN A 278 -10.32 -10.17 15.27
C ASN A 278 -8.95 -10.85 15.28
N PHE A 279 -7.85 -10.08 15.32
CA PHE A 279 -6.51 -10.65 15.43
C PHE A 279 -6.22 -10.95 16.90
N LYS A 280 -6.12 -12.25 17.20
CA LYS A 280 -5.83 -12.82 18.52
C LYS A 280 -4.50 -13.58 18.46
N VAL A 281 -3.67 -13.48 19.50
CA VAL A 281 -2.47 -14.31 19.63
C VAL A 281 -2.66 -15.34 20.74
N SER A 282 -2.13 -16.54 20.51
CA SER A 282 -2.21 -17.65 21.47
C SER A 282 -1.57 -17.24 22.80
N GLY A 283 -2.36 -17.25 23.88
CA GLY A 283 -1.91 -16.95 25.24
C GLY A 283 -2.51 -15.70 25.88
N THR A 284 -3.21 -14.84 25.13
CA THR A 284 -3.89 -13.66 25.69
C THR A 284 -5.41 -13.82 25.61
N THR A 285 -6.05 -13.84 26.78
CA THR A 285 -7.50 -14.09 26.92
C THR A 285 -8.37 -12.92 26.46
N SER A 286 -7.80 -11.73 26.23
CA SER A 286 -8.58 -10.53 25.97
C SER A 286 -7.78 -9.35 25.38
N GLN A 287 -6.96 -9.53 24.32
CA GLN A 287 -6.48 -8.35 23.59
C GLN A 287 -6.59 -8.59 22.08
N GLN A 288 -7.49 -7.83 21.48
CA GLN A 288 -7.38 -7.46 20.07
C GLN A 288 -6.07 -6.69 19.96
N TRP A 289 -5.15 -7.13 19.10
CA TRP A 289 -3.89 -6.41 18.90
C TRP A 289 -4.18 -4.94 18.63
N ILE A 290 -3.61 -4.08 19.46
CA ILE A 290 -3.61 -2.65 19.17
C ILE A 290 -2.52 -2.40 18.14
N ALA A 291 -2.72 -1.39 17.31
CA ALA A 291 -1.83 -1.13 16.17
C ALA A 291 -0.36 -1.00 16.61
N GLU A 292 -0.14 -0.40 17.78
CA GLU A 292 1.16 -0.16 18.38
C GLU A 292 1.96 -1.46 18.64
N GLU A 293 1.29 -2.56 18.99
CA GLU A 293 1.95 -3.86 19.21
C GLU A 293 2.45 -4.44 17.88
N LEU A 294 1.65 -4.35 16.80
CA LEU A 294 2.05 -4.85 15.48
C LEU A 294 3.24 -4.06 14.96
N GLU A 295 3.22 -2.74 15.14
CA GLU A 295 4.32 -1.86 14.77
C GLU A 295 5.62 -2.24 15.49
N ALA A 296 5.53 -2.56 16.79
CA ALA A 296 6.68 -2.94 17.60
C ALA A 296 7.20 -4.36 17.30
N GLU A 297 6.32 -5.34 17.10
CA GLU A 297 6.75 -6.74 16.88
C GLU A 297 7.26 -6.99 15.46
N PHE A 298 6.65 -6.37 14.44
CA PHE A 298 6.94 -6.70 13.03
C PHE A 298 7.60 -5.57 12.25
N ASP A 299 7.91 -4.44 12.87
CA ASP A 299 8.43 -3.24 12.20
C ASP A 299 7.55 -2.79 11.01
N VAL A 300 6.23 -2.94 11.16
CA VAL A 300 5.22 -2.44 10.21
C VAL A 300 4.64 -1.12 10.68
N LEU A 301 3.89 -0.43 9.84
CA LEU A 301 3.41 0.93 10.07
C LEU A 301 1.89 0.98 9.95
N ASN A 302 1.20 1.56 10.92
CA ASN A 302 -0.25 1.73 10.82
C ASN A 302 -0.59 2.77 9.74
N ALA A 303 -1.25 2.32 8.66
CA ALA A 303 -1.64 3.17 7.55
C ALA A 303 -2.47 4.37 8.00
N ASP A 304 -3.41 4.24 8.94
CA ASP A 304 -4.26 5.35 9.37
C ASP A 304 -3.49 6.45 10.11
N VAL A 305 -2.35 6.11 10.70
CA VAL A 305 -1.51 7.05 11.45
C VAL A 305 -0.54 7.77 10.51
N TRP A 306 0.05 7.04 9.57
CA TRP A 306 1.22 7.50 8.82
C TRP A 306 0.94 7.79 7.34
N MET A 307 -0.19 7.34 6.82
CA MET A 307 -0.54 7.46 5.41
C MET A 307 -1.93 8.07 5.25
N ARG A 308 -2.01 9.22 4.55
CA ARG A 308 -3.29 9.74 4.09
C ARG A 308 -3.57 9.16 2.71
N ASN A 309 -4.65 8.39 2.61
CA ASN A 309 -5.10 7.78 1.35
C ASN A 309 -6.62 8.01 1.18
N PRO A 310 -7.03 9.22 0.77
CA PRO A 310 -8.45 9.55 0.65
C PRO A 310 -9.05 8.85 -0.57
N TRP A 311 -10.16 8.14 -0.37
CA TRP A 311 -10.88 7.49 -1.46
C TRP A 311 -11.93 8.44 -2.05
N PHE A 312 -11.55 9.16 -3.10
CA PHE A 312 -12.46 10.05 -3.82
C PHE A 312 -13.27 9.26 -4.86
N ASN A 313 -14.38 8.66 -4.44
CA ASN A 313 -15.25 7.93 -5.36
C ASN A 313 -16.03 8.89 -6.26
N THR A 314 -15.62 9.00 -7.52
CA THR A 314 -16.33 9.77 -8.53
C THR A 314 -16.19 9.14 -9.92
N LYS A 315 -17.24 9.27 -10.73
CA LYS A 315 -17.20 8.85 -12.14
C LYS A 315 -16.59 9.92 -13.04
N VAL A 316 -16.35 11.13 -12.52
CA VAL A 316 -15.95 12.30 -13.30
C VAL A 316 -14.46 12.57 -13.09
N PRO A 317 -13.61 12.36 -14.11
CA PRO A 317 -12.16 12.58 -14.01
C PRO A 317 -11.76 13.91 -13.42
N ASN A 318 -12.34 15.01 -13.91
CA ASN A 318 -12.01 16.36 -13.43
C ASN A 318 -12.33 16.54 -11.94
N THR A 319 -13.43 15.95 -11.46
CA THR A 319 -13.77 15.97 -10.04
C THR A 319 -12.74 15.19 -9.22
N LEU A 320 -12.24 14.08 -9.75
CA LEU A 320 -11.19 13.29 -9.09
C LEU A 320 -9.90 14.13 -8.96
N PHE A 321 -9.43 14.72 -10.05
CA PHE A 321 -8.25 15.59 -10.06
C PHE A 321 -8.42 16.79 -9.11
N GLN A 322 -9.56 17.46 -9.15
CA GLN A 322 -9.85 18.59 -8.28
C GLN A 322 -9.85 18.20 -6.80
N ASN A 323 -10.43 17.05 -6.46
CA ASN A 323 -10.42 16.54 -5.10
C ASN A 323 -9.01 16.17 -4.66
N LEU A 324 -8.22 15.53 -5.53
CA LEU A 324 -6.81 15.21 -5.29
C LEU A 324 -5.99 16.48 -5.02
N LEU A 325 -6.08 17.46 -5.94
CA LEU A 325 -5.39 18.74 -5.80
C LEU A 325 -5.83 19.45 -4.53
N ARG A 326 -7.12 19.47 -4.20
CA ARG A 326 -7.61 20.06 -2.95
C ARG A 326 -6.99 19.37 -1.74
N ASP A 327 -6.87 18.04 -1.75
CA ASP A 327 -6.24 17.29 -0.67
C ASP A 327 -4.74 17.63 -0.54
N ILE A 328 -4.01 17.68 -1.66
CA ILE A 328 -2.61 18.14 -1.71
C ILE A 328 -2.47 19.55 -1.15
N HIS A 329 -3.32 20.49 -1.58
CA HIS A 329 -3.24 21.87 -1.09
C HIS A 329 -3.56 21.96 0.41
N THR A 330 -4.54 21.19 0.87
CA THR A 330 -4.97 21.21 2.28
C THR A 330 -3.98 20.53 3.22
N HIS A 331 -3.34 19.45 2.76
CA HIS A 331 -2.56 18.55 3.61
C HIS A 331 -1.09 18.40 3.20
N GLY A 332 -0.74 18.56 1.92
CA GLY A 332 0.62 18.38 1.41
C GLY A 332 1.57 19.55 1.69
N ASN A 333 1.05 20.77 1.85
CA ASN A 333 1.87 21.99 1.94
C ASN A 333 1.71 22.77 3.25
N LYS A 334 1.20 22.16 4.33
CA LYS A 334 1.28 22.80 5.63
C LYS A 334 2.76 22.88 6.04
N LYS A 335 3.44 23.95 5.62
CA LYS A 335 4.64 24.50 6.24
C LYS A 335 4.32 24.51 7.73
N ARG A 336 4.88 23.55 8.45
CA ARG A 336 4.85 23.54 9.91
C ARG A 336 5.75 24.67 10.33
N HIS A 337 5.19 25.87 10.43
CA HIS A 337 5.83 26.92 11.17
C HIS A 337 5.79 26.50 12.64
N GLN A 338 7.00 26.44 13.20
CA GLN A 338 7.39 26.21 14.59
C GLN A 338 7.51 24.74 14.99
#